data_AF-A0ABD0YR18-F1
#
_entry.id   AF-A0ABD0YR18-F1
#
_cell.length_a   1.000
_cell.length_b   1.000
_cell.length_c   1.000
_cell.angle_alpha   90.00
_cell.angle_beta   90.00
_cell.angle_gamma   90.00
#
_symmetry.space_group_name_H-M   'P 1'
#
loop_
_entity.id
_entity.type
_entity.pdbx_description
1 polymer ?
#
loop_
_entity_poly.entity_id
_entity_poly.type
_entity_poly.pdbx_seq_one_letter_code
_entity_poly.pdbx_strand_id
1 'polypeptide(L)'
;MLDVLEGQVLRRIFVPVYDDGRRRMRTNKELTVLYHDSVIRLQRLRWYGHLQRMSDERLMRVFQFQPYSSRPRGRPRNRWADAVRVAMGSTGTPPNFDRQEWERLVKDARDH
;
A
#
# COMPACT_ATOMS: atom_id res chain seq x y z
N MET A 1 -18.64 1.18 8.23
CA MET A 1 -18.16 2.03 9.33
C MET A 1 -16.71 1.66 9.57
N LEU A 2 -15.78 2.61 9.46
CA LEU A 2 -14.35 2.35 9.71
C LEU A 2 -14.13 2.04 11.19
N ASP A 3 -13.34 1.00 11.49
CA ASP A 3 -12.95 0.73 12.86
C ASP A 3 -11.95 1.78 13.40
N VAL A 4 -11.64 1.73 14.70
CA VAL A 4 -10.76 2.71 15.35
C VAL A 4 -9.33 2.67 14.75
N LEU A 5 -8.82 1.48 14.47
CA LEU A 5 -7.47 1.28 13.95
C LEU A 5 -7.38 1.75 12.49
N GLU A 6 -8.32 1.34 11.65
CA GLU A 6 -8.48 1.79 10.27
C GLU A 6 -8.56 3.31 10.22
N GLY A 7 -9.41 3.92 11.04
CA GLY A 7 -9.52 5.38 11.12
C GLY A 7 -8.19 6.06 11.52
N GLN A 8 -7.41 5.49 12.43
CA GLN A 8 -6.10 6.03 12.81
C GLN A 8 -5.07 5.92 11.67
N VAL A 9 -5.00 4.75 11.02
CA VAL A 9 -4.10 4.50 9.89
C VAL A 9 -4.44 5.42 8.72
N LEU A 10 -5.72 5.53 8.38
CA LEU A 10 -6.18 6.34 7.24
C LEU A 10 -5.91 7.83 7.43
N ARG A 11 -5.96 8.38 8.65
CA ARG A 11 -5.53 9.79 8.90
C ARG A 11 -4.04 10.02 8.72
N ARG A 12 -3.23 8.97 8.89
CA ARG A 12 -1.79 9.05 8.66
C ARG A 12 -1.45 8.94 7.18
N ILE A 13 -2.23 8.17 6.43
CA ILE A 13 -2.14 8.06 4.97
C ILE A 13 -2.67 9.34 4.29
N PHE A 14 -3.86 9.79 4.71
CA PHE A 14 -4.52 10.97 4.18
C PHE A 14 -4.15 12.22 4.99
N VAL A 15 -3.21 12.99 4.45
CA VAL A 15 -2.65 14.25 5.01
C VAL A 15 -3.73 15.22 5.52
N PRO A 16 -3.61 15.88 6.68
CA PRO A 16 -4.62 16.78 7.24
C PRO A 16 -5.22 17.80 6.27
N VAL A 17 -6.47 18.21 6.52
CA VAL A 17 -7.17 19.22 5.71
C VAL A 17 -7.00 20.62 6.32
N TYR A 18 -6.95 21.63 5.46
CA TYR A 18 -6.99 23.03 5.87
C TYR A 18 -8.42 23.54 5.72
N ASP A 19 -8.97 24.05 6.82
CA ASP A 19 -10.34 24.53 6.93
C ASP A 19 -10.29 25.89 7.64
N ASP A 20 -10.74 26.94 6.96
CA ASP A 20 -10.67 28.32 7.47
C ASP A 20 -9.27 28.72 8.02
N GLY A 21 -8.22 28.40 7.26
CA GLY A 21 -6.83 28.67 7.65
C GLY A 21 -6.29 27.78 8.78
N ARG A 22 -7.08 26.87 9.34
CA ARG A 22 -6.68 25.95 10.41
C ARG A 22 -6.47 24.54 9.89
N ARG A 23 -5.37 23.92 10.31
CA ARG A 23 -5.07 22.52 10.01
C ARG A 23 -5.89 21.62 10.95
N ARG A 24 -6.78 20.78 10.40
CA ARG A 24 -7.55 19.79 11.17
C ARG A 24 -7.38 18.37 10.63
N MET A 25 -7.55 17.41 11.53
CA MET A 25 -7.63 15.99 11.14
C MET A 25 -8.95 15.69 10.45
N ARG A 26 -8.93 14.74 9.51
CA ARG A 26 -10.16 14.29 8.84
C ARG A 26 -11.05 13.47 9.78
N THR A 27 -12.34 13.66 9.61
CA THR A 27 -13.42 12.90 10.28
C THR A 27 -13.59 11.53 9.63
N ASN A 28 -14.24 10.59 10.33
CA ASN A 28 -14.52 9.26 9.76
C ASN A 28 -15.42 9.33 8.51
N LYS A 29 -16.32 10.31 8.42
CA LYS A 29 -17.17 10.53 7.24
C LYS A 29 -16.32 10.89 6.02
N GLU A 30 -15.41 11.86 6.18
CA GLU A 30 -14.49 12.26 5.12
C GLU A 30 -13.54 11.12 4.72
N LEU A 31 -13.03 10.37 5.71
CA LEU A 31 -12.17 9.21 5.44
C LEU A 31 -12.93 8.12 4.69
N THR A 32 -14.21 7.89 5.00
CA THR A 32 -15.03 6.88 4.30
C THR A 32 -15.23 7.24 2.82
N VAL A 33 -15.39 8.53 2.51
CA VAL A 33 -15.50 9.00 1.12
C VAL A 33 -14.16 8.89 0.37
N LEU A 34 -13.04 9.14 1.06
CA LEU A 34 -11.70 9.05 0.46
C LEU A 34 -11.16 7.62 0.37
N TYR A 35 -11.60 6.76 1.27
CA TYR A 35 -11.13 5.40 1.38
C TYR A 35 -11.91 4.49 0.44
N HIS A 36 -11.29 4.23 -0.71
CA HIS A 36 -11.58 3.09 -1.55
C HIS A 36 -10.40 2.11 -1.47
N ASP A 37 -10.68 0.80 -1.55
CA ASP A 37 -9.64 -0.23 -1.46
C ASP A 37 -8.57 -0.06 -2.57
N SER A 38 -9.01 0.45 -3.72
CA SER A 38 -8.19 0.90 -4.86
C SER A 38 -7.05 1.86 -4.45
N VAL A 39 -7.27 2.77 -3.50
CA VAL A 39 -6.25 3.74 -3.06
C VAL A 39 -5.10 3.02 -2.35
N ILE A 40 -5.42 2.10 -1.44
CA ILE A 40 -4.41 1.35 -0.71
C ILE A 40 -3.69 0.37 -1.64
N ARG A 41 -4.44 -0.28 -2.54
CA ARG A 41 -3.90 -1.13 -3.59
C ARG A 41 -2.88 -0.38 -4.44
N LEU A 42 -3.25 0.81 -4.93
CA LEU A 42 -2.40 1.68 -5.75
C LEU A 42 -1.13 2.12 -5.02
N GLN A 43 -1.25 2.53 -3.75
CA GLN A 43 -0.09 2.97 -2.96
C GLN A 43 0.87 1.81 -2.67
N ARG A 44 0.36 0.60 -2.40
CA ARG A 44 1.19 -0.61 -2.25
C ARG A 44 1.95 -0.90 -3.53
N LEU A 45 1.28 -0.86 -4.67
CA LEU A 45 1.93 -1.07 -5.98
C LEU A 45 3.00 0.00 -6.20
N ARG A 46 2.68 1.30 -6.09
CA ARG A 46 3.65 2.40 -6.27
C ARG A 46 4.93 2.21 -5.44
N TRP A 47 4.78 1.87 -4.16
CA TRP A 47 5.94 1.65 -3.29
C TRP A 47 6.70 0.38 -3.67
N TYR A 48 6.03 -0.70 -4.07
CA TYR A 48 6.67 -1.89 -4.62
C TYR A 48 7.48 -1.59 -5.88
N GLY A 49 6.90 -0.86 -6.84
CA GLY A 49 7.61 -0.45 -8.05
C GLY A 49 8.76 0.52 -7.78
N HIS A 50 8.72 1.27 -6.67
CA HIS A 50 9.87 2.02 -6.19
C HIS A 50 10.97 1.10 -5.65
N LEU A 51 10.63 0.11 -4.81
CA LEU A 51 11.60 -0.88 -4.31
C LEU A 51 12.28 -1.65 -5.44
N GLN A 52 11.54 -2.07 -6.46
CA GLN A 52 12.09 -2.83 -7.60
C GLN A 52 13.07 -1.99 -8.46
N ARG A 53 12.87 -0.67 -8.53
CA ARG A 53 13.75 0.26 -9.26
C ARG A 53 14.89 0.82 -8.40
N MET A 54 14.82 0.62 -7.09
CA MET A 54 15.90 0.98 -6.19
C MET A 54 17.11 0.09 -6.51
N SER A 55 18.31 0.66 -6.43
CA SER A 55 19.53 -0.16 -6.47
C SER A 55 19.54 -1.13 -5.27
N ASP A 56 20.49 -2.08 -5.21
CA ASP A 56 20.54 -3.12 -4.17
C ASP A 56 20.92 -2.57 -2.77
N GLU A 57 20.08 -1.66 -2.29
CA GLU A 57 20.16 -0.94 -1.05
C GLU A 57 19.53 -1.76 0.07
N ARG A 58 19.85 -1.38 1.30
CA ARG A 58 19.44 -2.06 2.53
C ARG A 58 17.93 -2.39 2.58
N LEU A 59 17.09 -1.52 2.04
CA LEU A 59 15.62 -1.71 2.02
C LEU A 59 15.17 -2.85 1.10
N MET A 60 15.74 -2.97 -0.09
CA MET A 60 15.44 -4.04 -1.04
C MET A 60 15.87 -5.40 -0.45
N ARG A 61 17.05 -5.45 0.19
CA ARG A 61 17.53 -6.64 0.89
C ARG A 61 16.62 -7.07 2.04
N VAL A 62 16.15 -6.11 2.86
CA VAL A 62 15.19 -6.40 3.94
C VAL A 62 13.85 -6.91 3.40
N PHE A 63 13.37 -6.36 2.29
CA PHE A 63 12.14 -6.82 1.65
C PHE A 63 12.25 -8.26 1.13
N GLN A 64 13.39 -8.61 0.52
CA GLN A 64 13.65 -9.96 0.01
C GLN A 64 13.97 -10.97 1.11
N PHE A 65 14.49 -10.51 2.26
CA PHE A 65 14.92 -11.39 3.34
C PHE A 65 13.79 -12.26 3.89
N GLN A 66 13.98 -13.57 3.81
CA GLN A 66 13.11 -14.57 4.41
C GLN A 66 13.84 -15.17 5.63
N PRO A 67 13.45 -14.80 6.86
CA PRO A 67 14.04 -15.44 8.03
C PRO A 67 13.69 -16.92 8.05
N TYR A 68 14.68 -17.77 8.33
CA TYR A 68 14.56 -19.22 8.40
C TYR A 68 13.75 -19.73 9.62
N SER A 69 13.32 -18.85 10.52
CA SER A 69 12.61 -19.24 11.73
C SER A 69 11.10 -19.36 11.55
N SER A 70 10.51 -20.30 12.28
CA SER A 70 9.06 -20.43 12.39
C SER A 70 8.47 -19.21 13.10
N ARG A 71 7.31 -18.72 12.65
CA ARG A 71 6.74 -17.47 13.18
C ARG A 71 6.14 -17.67 14.57
N PRO A 72 6.35 -16.72 15.50
CA PRO A 72 5.69 -16.75 16.80
C PRO A 72 4.17 -16.60 16.66
N ARG A 73 3.42 -17.19 17.59
CA ARG A 73 1.97 -17.06 17.67
C ARG A 73 1.58 -15.59 17.86
N GLY A 74 0.53 -15.14 17.17
CA GLY A 74 -0.03 -13.79 17.27
C GLY A 74 0.48 -12.78 16.24
N ARG A 75 1.57 -13.06 15.50
CA ARG A 75 1.97 -12.18 14.39
C ARG A 75 0.99 -12.34 13.21
N PRO A 76 0.57 -11.24 12.54
CA PRO A 76 -0.25 -11.33 11.34
C PRO A 76 0.33 -12.33 10.34
N ARG A 77 -0.55 -13.17 9.80
CA ARG A 77 -0.19 -14.28 8.92
C ARG A 77 0.41 -13.77 7.60
N ASN A 78 -0.09 -12.63 7.11
CA ASN A 78 0.32 -12.03 5.84
C ASN A 78 1.56 -11.13 6.00
N ARG A 79 2.57 -11.33 5.16
CA ARG A 79 3.67 -10.37 4.96
C ARG A 79 3.20 -9.21 4.09
N TRP A 80 3.96 -8.12 4.11
CA TRP A 80 3.76 -7.04 3.16
C TRP A 80 3.90 -7.54 1.70
N ALA A 81 4.83 -8.45 1.41
CA ALA A 81 4.96 -9.11 0.10
C ALA A 81 3.70 -9.90 -0.32
N ASP A 82 3.02 -10.56 0.63
CA ASP A 82 1.78 -11.28 0.33
C ASP A 82 0.64 -10.31 -0.01
N ALA A 83 0.57 -9.18 0.70
CA ALA A 83 -0.38 -8.10 0.39
C ALA A 83 -0.11 -7.44 -0.97
N VAL A 84 1.15 -7.35 -1.39
CA VAL A 84 1.53 -6.87 -2.72
C VAL A 84 1.11 -7.86 -3.81
N ARG A 85 1.27 -9.16 -3.60
CA ARG A 85 0.77 -10.18 -4.55
C ARG A 85 -0.75 -10.10 -4.72
N VAL A 86 -1.49 -9.97 -3.63
CA VAL A 86 -2.95 -9.74 -3.69
C VAL A 86 -3.26 -8.44 -4.44
N ALA A 87 -2.52 -7.36 -4.18
CA ALA A 87 -2.71 -6.10 -4.90
C ALA A 87 -2.38 -6.18 -6.41
N MET A 88 -1.45 -7.05 -6.81
CA MET A 88 -1.15 -7.29 -8.23
C MET A 88 -2.23 -8.11 -8.94
N GLY A 89 -3.08 -8.84 -8.21
CA GLY A 89 -4.11 -9.69 -8.81
C GLY A 89 -3.53 -10.88 -9.60
N SER A 90 -4.22 -11.30 -10.66
CA SER A 90 -3.85 -12.45 -11.50
C SER A 90 -2.55 -12.27 -12.29
N THR A 91 -2.02 -11.05 -12.39
CA THR A 91 -0.78 -10.77 -13.15
C THR A 91 0.45 -11.45 -12.53
N GLY A 92 0.42 -11.73 -11.22
CA GLY A 92 1.37 -12.61 -10.49
C GLY A 92 2.84 -12.19 -10.47
N THR A 93 3.24 -11.28 -11.37
CA THR A 93 4.62 -10.98 -11.74
C THR A 93 4.73 -9.47 -11.90
N PRO A 94 5.70 -8.80 -11.26
CA PRO A 94 6.01 -7.42 -11.61
C PRO A 94 6.33 -7.38 -13.11
N PRO A 95 5.74 -6.44 -13.88
CA PRO A 95 6.24 -6.17 -15.21
C PRO A 95 7.72 -5.83 -15.07
N ASN A 96 8.56 -6.59 -15.74
CA ASN A 96 10.01 -6.40 -15.71
C ASN A 96 10.32 -5.03 -16.29
N PHE A 97 10.44 -4.02 -15.43
CA PHE A 97 10.88 -2.65 -15.72
C PHE A 97 10.16 -1.90 -16.85
N ASP A 98 9.18 -2.52 -17.54
CA ASP A 98 8.39 -1.85 -18.57
C ASP A 98 7.42 -0.87 -17.90
N ARG A 99 7.76 0.40 -18.06
CA ARG A 99 6.99 1.52 -17.56
C ARG A 99 5.55 1.49 -18.09
N GLN A 100 5.31 1.02 -19.32
CA GLN A 100 3.98 0.98 -19.91
C GLN A 100 3.11 -0.10 -19.26
N GLU A 101 3.68 -1.27 -19.01
CA GLU A 101 2.98 -2.38 -18.35
C GLU A 101 2.72 -2.06 -16.87
N TRP A 102 3.65 -1.36 -16.22
CA TRP A 102 3.45 -0.80 -14.88
C TRP A 102 2.33 0.24 -14.84
N GLU A 103 2.27 1.14 -15.81
CA GLU A 103 1.22 2.14 -15.94
C GLU A 103 -0.15 1.50 -16.14
N ARG A 104 -0.24 0.42 -16.94
CA ARG A 104 -1.46 -0.37 -17.11
C ARG A 104 -1.95 -0.98 -15.79
N LEU A 105 -1.07 -1.58 -14.99
CA LEU A 105 -1.44 -2.16 -13.69
C LEU A 105 -1.89 -1.10 -12.68
N VAL A 106 -1.21 0.04 -12.66
CA VAL A 106 -1.57 1.19 -11.81
C VAL A 106 -2.93 1.76 -12.23
N LYS A 107 -3.24 1.79 -13.52
CA LYS A 107 -4.53 2.23 -14.06
C LYS A 107 -5.64 1.23 -13.72
N ASP A 108 -5.40 -0.06 -13.94
CA ASP A 108 -6.34 -1.13 -13.60
C ASP A 108 -6.70 -1.14 -12.10
N ALA A 109 -5.70 -0.97 -11.23
CA ALA A 109 -5.90 -0.86 -9.78
C ALA A 109 -6.58 0.44 -9.32
N ARG A 110 -6.72 1.43 -10.20
CA ARG A 110 -7.45 2.67 -9.94
C ARG A 110 -8.93 2.55 -10.34
N ASP A 111 -9.19 1.78 -11.39
CA ASP A 111 -10.52 1.63 -12.00
C ASP A 111 -11.38 0.52 -11.34
N HIS A 112 -10.79 -0.28 -10.43
CA HIS A 112 -11.44 -1.31 -9.60
C HIS A 112 -11.24 -1.01 -8.11
#